data_AF-A0A3N2BL70-F1
#
_entry.id   AF-A0A3N2BL70-F1
#
_cell.length_a   1.000
_cell.length_b   1.000
_cell.length_c   1.000
_cell.angle_alpha   90.00
_cell.angle_beta   90.00
_cell.angle_gamma   90.00
#
_symmetry.space_group_name_H-M   'P 1'
#
loop_
_entity.id
_entity.type
_entity.pdbx_description
1 polymer ?
#
loop_
_entity_poly.entity_id
_entity_poly.type
_entity_poly.pdbx_seq_one_letter_code
_entity_poly.pdbx_strand_id
1 'polypeptide(L)' 'MSTNTDRTIHGWTADGSEIVRYDRSGKWYIEPLPAAPGKRLQVSLADAVAAALLGKHALGRPGGSMFDAKIRKQLDTTR' A
#
# COMPACT_ATOMS: atom_id res chain seq x y z
N MET A 1 -0.61 9.35 -21.93
CA MET A 1 -0.29 9.16 -20.50
C MET A 1 -1.59 8.78 -19.80
N SER A 2 -1.82 7.51 -19.48
CA SER A 2 -3.05 7.11 -18.76
C SER A 2 -2.98 7.61 -17.32
N THR A 3 -3.67 8.70 -17.04
CA THR A 3 -3.97 9.19 -15.69
C THR A 3 -4.81 8.13 -14.99
N ASN A 4 -4.13 7.24 -14.26
CA ASN A 4 -4.74 6.13 -13.53
C ASN A 4 -5.32 6.66 -12.21
N THR A 5 -6.33 7.54 -12.32
CA THR A 5 -7.04 8.19 -11.20
C THR A 5 -7.88 7.22 -10.37
N ASP A 6 -7.93 5.94 -10.74
CA ASP A 6 -8.73 4.89 -10.09
C ASP A 6 -8.03 4.18 -8.91
N ARG A 7 -6.79 4.58 -8.57
CA ARG A 7 -5.97 3.86 -7.58
C ARG A 7 -5.36 4.82 -6.57
N THR A 8 -5.55 4.48 -5.29
CA THR A 8 -5.04 5.26 -4.17
C THR A 8 -3.76 4.63 -3.64
N ILE A 9 -2.71 5.41 -3.45
CA ILE A 9 -1.45 4.93 -2.86
C ILE A 9 -1.58 5.01 -1.34
N HIS A 10 -1.22 3.92 -0.67
CA HIS A 10 -1.25 3.78 0.79
C HIS A 10 0.14 3.54 1.37
N GLY A 11 1.13 3.17 0.55
CA GLY A 11 2.47 2.89 1.02
C GLY A 11 3.57 3.17 0.01
N TRP A 12 4.75 3.50 0.54
CA TRP A 12 5.98 3.75 -0.19
C TRP A 12 7.13 2.98 0.47
N THR A 13 8.17 2.69 -0.30
CA THR A 13 9.49 2.33 0.24
C THR A 13 10.11 3.50 1.02
N ALA A 14 11.17 3.21 1.78
CA ALA A 14 11.91 4.24 2.51
C ALA A 14 12.44 5.37 1.60
N ASP A 15 12.87 5.02 0.38
CA ASP A 15 13.37 5.95 -0.65
C ASP A 15 12.27 6.76 -1.36
N GLY A 16 10.99 6.46 -1.10
CA GLY A 16 9.86 7.20 -1.65
C GLY A 16 9.23 6.59 -2.91
N SER A 17 9.66 5.42 -3.35
CA SER A 17 8.99 4.68 -4.43
C SER A 17 7.62 4.14 -3.98
N GLU A 18 6.58 4.33 -4.80
CA GLU A 18 5.22 3.86 -4.50
C GLU A 18 5.18 2.32 -4.51
N ILE A 19 4.69 1.69 -3.43
CA ILE A 19 4.71 0.23 -3.31
C ILE A 19 3.34 -0.39 -3.03
N VAL A 20 2.46 0.27 -2.26
CA VAL A 20 1.13 -0.27 -1.95
C VAL A 20 0.03 0.60 -2.57
N ARG A 21 -0.79 -0.01 -3.42
CA ARG A 21 -2.00 0.64 -3.97
C ARG A 21 -3.26 -0.13 -3.64
N TYR A 22 -4.33 0.63 -3.43
CA TYR A 22 -5.70 0.16 -3.38
C TYR A 22 -6.42 0.58 -4.66
N ASP A 23 -7.12 -0.34 -5.30
CA ASP A 23 -7.92 -0.03 -6.48
C ASP A 23 -9.41 0.18 -6.16
N ARG A 24 -10.15 0.76 -7.10
CA ARG A 24 -11.60 0.97 -6.97
C ARG A 24 -12.44 -0.30 -6.84
N SER A 25 -11.89 -1.48 -7.15
CA SER A 25 -12.58 -2.78 -7.03
C SER A 25 -12.42 -3.43 -5.67
N GLY A 26 -11.70 -2.77 -4.76
CA GLY A 26 -11.47 -3.28 -3.41
C GLY A 26 -10.21 -4.13 -3.26
N LYS A 27 -9.35 -4.16 -4.28
CA LYS A 27 -8.18 -5.04 -4.33
C LYS A 27 -6.91 -4.27 -4.00
N TRP A 28 -6.00 -4.97 -3.31
CA TRP A 28 -4.68 -4.48 -2.96
C TRP A 28 -3.64 -4.98 -3.94
N TYR A 29 -2.67 -4.11 -4.25
CA TYR A 29 -1.58 -4.43 -5.15
C TYR A 29 -0.25 -3.96 -4.56
N ILE A 30 0.78 -4.77 -4.81
CA ILE A 30 2.17 -4.34 -4.71
C ILE A 30 2.65 -3.93 -6.10
N GLU A 31 3.11 -2.69 -6.23
CA GLU A 31 3.71 -2.19 -7.46
C GLU A 31 5.17 -2.64 -7.57
N PRO A 32 5.66 -2.94 -8.78
CA PRO A 32 7.07 -3.26 -9.00
C PRO A 32 7.95 -2.06 -8.69
N LEU A 33 9.14 -2.30 -8.13
CA LEU A 33 10.10 -1.25 -7.86
C LEU A 33 10.78 -0.79 -9.17
N PRO A 34 11.19 0.48 -9.29
CA PRO A 34 11.94 0.95 -10.46
C PRO A 34 13.21 0.14 -10.74
N ALA A 35 13.90 -0.28 -9.68
CA ALA A 35 15.11 -1.10 -9.76
C ALA A 35 14.86 -2.57 -10.14
N ALA A 36 13.62 -3.05 -10.02
CA ALA A 36 13.21 -4.42 -10.34
C ALA A 36 11.88 -4.37 -11.12
N PRO A 37 11.90 -3.94 -12.40
CA PRO A 37 10.70 -3.76 -13.19
C PRO A 37 9.98 -5.10 -13.38
N GLY A 38 8.66 -5.08 -13.27
CA GLY A 38 7.84 -6.27 -13.32
C GLY A 38 6.35 -5.95 -13.48
N LYS A 39 5.50 -6.96 -13.27
CA LYS A 39 4.05 -6.77 -13.18
C LYS A 39 3.67 -6.50 -11.74
N ARG A 40 2.71 -5.60 -11.52
CA ARG A 40 2.06 -5.46 -10.20
C ARG A 40 1.47 -6.80 -9.76
N LEU A 41 1.58 -7.09 -8.47
CA LEU A 41 1.07 -8.30 -7.86
C LEU A 41 -0.18 -7.97 -7.06
N GLN A 42 -1.29 -8.69 -7.30
CA GLN A 42 -2.45 -8.60 -6.41
C GLN A 42 -2.12 -9.31 -5.10
N VAL A 43 -2.38 -8.66 -3.97
CA VAL A 43 -2.05 -9.19 -2.65
C VAL A 43 -3.24 -9.11 -1.70
N SER A 44 -3.12 -9.79 -0.55
CA SER A 44 -4.09 -9.63 0.53
C SER A 44 -3.91 -8.29 1.25
N LEU A 45 -4.93 -7.87 2.01
CA LEU A 45 -4.80 -6.71 2.90
C LEU A 45 -3.67 -6.90 3.93
N ALA A 46 -3.46 -8.12 4.43
CA ALA A 46 -2.41 -8.39 5.42
C ALA A 46 -1.02 -8.17 4.81
N ASP A 47 -0.79 -8.65 3.58
CA ASP A 47 0.47 -8.47 2.88
C ASP A 47 0.70 -7.00 2.50
N ALA A 48 -0.36 -6.29 2.12
CA ALA A 48 -0.29 -4.84 1.87
C ALA A 48 0.14 -4.07 3.13
N VAL A 49 -0.42 -4.40 4.29
CA VAL A 49 -0.03 -3.81 5.57
C VAL A 49 1.42 -4.14 5.90
N ALA A 50 1.83 -5.40 5.75
CA ALA A 50 3.21 -5.82 6.00
C ALA A 50 4.21 -5.06 5.11
N ALA A 51 3.93 -4.95 3.82
CA ALA A 51 4.77 -4.21 2.88
C ALA A 51 4.88 -2.72 3.25
N ALA A 52 3.77 -2.10 3.67
CA ALA A 52 3.76 -0.68 4.05
C ALA A 52 4.49 -0.41 5.38
N LEU A 53 4.51 -1.36 6.32
CA LEU A 53 5.25 -1.27 7.58
C LEU A 53 6.76 -1.32 7.39
N LEU A 54 7.26 -1.91 6.30
CA LEU A 54 8.68 -1.89 5.95
C LEU A 54 9.17 -0.54 5.43
N GLY A 55 8.25 0.38 5.11
CA GLY A 55 8.56 1.69 4.55
C GLY A 55 7.71 2.79 5.17
N LYS A 56 7.15 3.64 4.32
CA LYS A 56 6.25 4.74 4.70
C LYS A 56 4.81 4.35 4.36
N HIS A 57 3.86 4.81 5.15
CA HIS A 57 2.45 4.54 4.96
C HIS A 57 1.62 5.82 5.13
N ALA A 58 0.50 5.92 4.42
CA ALA A 58 -0.46 7.00 4.57
C ALA A 58 -1.77 6.46 5.13
N LEU A 59 -2.30 7.16 6.13
CA LEU A 59 -3.61 6.89 6.72
C LEU A 59 -4.65 7.88 6.19
N GLY A 60 -5.93 7.56 6.36
CA GLY A 60 -7.06 8.43 6.00
C GLY A 60 -7.31 8.53 4.50
N ARG A 61 -6.75 7.60 3.72
CA ARG A 61 -6.86 7.57 2.26
C ARG A 61 -8.10 6.77 1.82
N PRO A 62 -8.77 7.15 0.70
CA PRO A 62 -9.94 6.43 0.20
C PRO A 62 -9.72 4.92 0.10
N GLY A 63 -10.70 4.15 0.58
CA GLY A 63 -10.67 2.69 0.58
C GLY A 63 -9.76 2.03 1.62
N GLY A 64 -9.00 2.82 2.38
CA GLY A 64 -8.01 2.34 3.34
C GLY A 64 -8.49 2.13 4.77
N SER A 65 -9.78 2.24 5.08
CA SER A 65 -10.24 2.20 6.49
C SER A 65 -9.78 0.95 7.26
N MET A 66 -9.86 -0.23 6.64
CA MET A 66 -9.36 -1.48 7.23
C MET A 66 -7.83 -1.57 7.25
N PHE A 67 -7.17 -0.96 6.27
CA PHE A 67 -5.71 -0.85 6.24
C PHE A 67 -5.21 0.00 7.39
N ASP A 68 -5.81 1.18 7.59
CA ASP A 68 -5.47 2.08 8.68
C ASP A 68 -5.67 1.43 10.05
N ALA A 69 -6.79 0.71 10.24
CA ALA A 69 -7.08 0.01 11.48
C ALA A 69 -6.01 -1.04 11.80
N LYS A 70 -5.54 -1.78 10.79
CA LYS A 70 -4.49 -2.79 10.95
C LYS A 70 -3.12 -2.16 11.20
N ILE A 71 -2.77 -1.08 10.51
CA ILE A 71 -1.52 -0.34 10.77
C ILE A 71 -1.51 0.16 12.22
N ARG A 72 -2.58 0.84 12.67
CA ARG A 72 -2.67 1.33 14.07
C ARG A 72 -2.52 0.21 15.08
N LYS A 73 -3.23 -0.91 14.88
CA LYS A 73 -3.11 -2.09 15.77
C LYS A 73 -1.68 -2.61 15.87
N GLN A 74 -0.94 -2.68 14.75
CA GLN A 74 0.44 -3.17 14.74
C GLN A 74 1.39 -2.21 15.46
N LEU A 75 1.21 -0.90 15.26
CA LEU A 75 2.00 0.12 15.95
C LEU A 75 1.75 0.13 17.47
N ASP A 76 0.51 -0.11 17.90
CA ASP A 76 0.16 -0.18 19.33
C ASP A 76 0.72 -1.44 20.00
N THR A 77 0.88 -2.54 19.26
CA THR A 77 1.44 -3.80 19.78
C THR A 77 2.97 -3.76 19.94
N THR A 78 3.62 -2.77 19.32
CA THR A 78 5.09 -2.64 19.33
C THR A 78 5.59 -1.62 20.37
N ARG A 79 4.67 -1.05 21.17
CA ARG A 79 4.96 -0.14 22.29
C ARG A 79 4.94 -0.89 23.62
#